data_AF-A0A374TNW2-F1
#
_entry.id   AF-A0A374TNW2-F1
#
_cell.length_a   1.000
_cell.length_b   1.000
_cell.length_c   1.000
_cell.angle_alpha   90.00
_cell.angle_beta   90.00
_cell.angle_gamma   90.00
#
_symmetry.space_group_name_H-M   'P 1'
#
loop_
_entity.id
_entity.type
_entity.pdbx_description
1 polymer ?
#
loop_
_entity_poly.entity_id
_entity_poly.type
_entity_poly.pdbx_seq_one_letter_code
_entity_poly.pdbx_strand_id
1 'polypeptide(L)'
;MAQELTFDTKKPENAFREQRIDPLRRGERGNRELTVSIVSKGAPYDLTGCTVRFVGTTGAGQLVGPTEVEIVKATDGMVRHLLPAEISTDAGLAHWYYEIYKGDDYLDTTESCLVKVLQSAEIGGQQATVYIPILEQAKADEQARNAAETKRDEAEKQRAANETERETSFMEMSEKLSAATAAVKAARDDATASAEAADQSKQSADASAIAAGKSADSAAAAIKETKDAAADARLAADEARGSISADKSMYFKRITDENGDTWPVIVDTTVKGD
;
A
#
# COMPACT_ATOMS: atom_id res chain seq x y z
N MET A 1 40.29 -47.52 -7.65
CA MET A 1 41.57 -48.04 -8.17
C MET A 1 41.83 -47.31 -9.48
N ALA A 2 42.99 -46.68 -9.65
CA ALA A 2 43.36 -46.04 -10.91
C ALA A 2 43.95 -47.11 -11.84
N GLN A 3 43.52 -47.14 -13.10
CA GLN A 3 44.04 -48.06 -14.10
C GLN A 3 44.61 -47.29 -15.29
N GLU A 4 45.79 -47.70 -15.74
CA GLU A 4 46.47 -47.13 -16.90
C GLU A 4 46.20 -47.96 -18.15
N LEU A 5 45.81 -47.30 -19.23
CA LEU A 5 45.55 -47.91 -20.53
C LEU A 5 46.28 -47.16 -21.64
N THR A 6 46.63 -47.84 -22.73
CA THR A 6 47.26 -47.21 -23.89
C THR A 6 46.47 -47.55 -25.14
N PHE A 7 46.10 -46.53 -25.92
CA PHE A 7 45.26 -46.69 -27.10
C PHE A 7 45.96 -46.13 -28.34
N ASP A 8 46.06 -46.92 -29.40
CA ASP A 8 46.65 -46.46 -30.67
C ASP A 8 45.59 -46.01 -31.68
N THR A 9 45.82 -44.87 -32.34
CA THR A 9 44.91 -44.38 -33.40
C THR A 9 45.04 -45.11 -34.73
N LYS A 10 46.14 -45.85 -34.96
CA LYS A 10 46.36 -46.58 -36.22
C LYS A 10 45.81 -48.00 -36.24
N LYS A 11 45.14 -48.44 -35.16
CA LYS A 11 44.35 -49.69 -35.07
C LYS A 11 45.06 -50.87 -35.77
N PRO A 12 46.32 -51.19 -35.41
CA PRO A 12 47.16 -52.06 -36.21
C PRO A 12 46.55 -53.47 -36.33
N GLU A 13 46.22 -53.87 -37.56
CA GLU A 13 45.51 -55.12 -37.91
C GLU A 13 46.22 -56.39 -37.38
N ASN A 14 47.55 -56.36 -37.28
CA ASN A 14 48.38 -57.50 -36.83
C ASN A 14 48.84 -57.41 -35.37
N ALA A 15 48.47 -56.36 -34.65
CA ALA A 15 48.83 -56.14 -33.26
C ALA A 15 47.64 -55.58 -32.49
N PHE A 16 46.46 -56.19 -32.68
CA PHE A 16 45.24 -55.86 -31.94
C PHE A 16 45.52 -56.01 -30.43
N ARG A 17 45.88 -54.89 -29.80
CA ARG A 17 46.08 -54.82 -28.36
C ARG A 17 44.73 -54.47 -27.78
N GLU A 18 43.89 -55.49 -27.70
CA GLU A 18 42.59 -55.35 -27.05
C GLU A 18 42.82 -54.87 -25.62
N GLN A 19 42.57 -53.59 -25.39
CA GLN A 19 42.66 -53.03 -24.05
C GLN A 19 41.58 -53.71 -23.22
N ARG A 20 41.93 -54.14 -22.01
CA ARG A 20 40.99 -54.78 -21.08
C ARG A 20 41.16 -54.18 -19.70
N ILE A 21 40.04 -53.90 -19.05
CA ILE A 21 39.99 -53.60 -17.63
C ILE A 21 39.42 -54.78 -16.86
N ASP A 22 39.65 -54.84 -15.54
CA ASP A 22 39.08 -55.91 -14.74
C ASP A 22 37.55 -55.94 -14.90
N PRO A 23 36.91 -57.13 -14.89
CA PRO A 23 35.46 -57.23 -15.03
C PRO A 23 34.72 -56.30 -14.06
N LEU A 24 33.63 -55.72 -14.55
CA LEU A 24 32.70 -54.93 -13.75
C LEU A 24 31.54 -55.81 -13.33
N ARG A 25 30.79 -55.39 -12.31
CA ARG A 25 29.47 -55.97 -12.04
C ARG A 25 28.37 -54.98 -12.42
N ARG A 26 27.24 -55.49 -12.88
CA ARG A 26 26.10 -54.66 -13.27
C ARG A 26 25.68 -53.72 -12.12
N GLY A 27 25.65 -52.41 -12.38
CA GLY A 27 25.33 -51.37 -11.40
C GLY A 27 26.52 -50.86 -10.57
N GLU A 28 27.75 -51.25 -10.89
CA GLU A 28 28.97 -50.68 -10.30
C GLU A 28 29.19 -49.24 -10.81
N ARG A 29 28.79 -48.23 -10.00
CA ARG A 29 28.82 -46.81 -10.39
C ARG A 29 30.11 -46.12 -9.98
N GLY A 30 30.70 -45.34 -10.90
CA GLY A 30 31.62 -44.24 -10.59
C GLY A 30 32.96 -44.58 -9.91
N ASN A 31 33.40 -45.84 -9.93
CA ASN A 31 34.49 -46.30 -9.05
C ASN A 31 35.86 -46.48 -9.74
N ARG A 32 35.96 -46.25 -11.06
CA ARG A 32 37.20 -46.47 -11.81
C ARG A 32 37.65 -45.21 -12.51
N GLU A 33 38.74 -44.65 -12.02
CA GLU A 33 39.50 -43.62 -12.69
C GLU A 33 40.42 -44.29 -13.71
N LEU A 34 40.31 -43.85 -14.96
CA LEU A 34 41.16 -44.30 -16.07
C LEU A 34 42.13 -43.19 -16.41
N THR A 35 43.42 -43.53 -16.44
CA THR A 35 44.46 -42.70 -17.06
C THR A 35 44.84 -43.34 -18.38
N VAL A 36 44.64 -42.62 -19.48
CA VAL A 36 44.74 -43.17 -20.83
C VAL A 36 45.82 -42.43 -21.59
N SER A 37 46.78 -43.18 -22.14
CA SER A 37 47.79 -42.68 -23.07
C SER A 37 47.35 -42.94 -24.50
N ILE A 38 47.07 -41.89 -25.26
CA ILE A 38 46.74 -41.96 -26.68
C ILE A 38 48.04 -41.86 -27.47
N VAL A 39 48.28 -42.84 -28.34
CA VAL A 39 49.48 -42.94 -29.18
C VAL A 39 49.11 -43.08 -30.65
N SER A 40 50.04 -42.76 -31.53
CA SER A 40 49.96 -43.09 -32.96
C SER A 40 51.19 -43.86 -33.37
N LYS A 41 51.03 -45.12 -33.75
CA LYS A 41 52.15 -46.06 -34.03
C LYS A 41 53.15 -46.14 -32.87
N GLY A 42 52.64 -46.15 -31.64
CA GLY A 42 53.43 -46.23 -30.41
C GLY A 42 54.15 -44.94 -29.97
N ALA A 43 54.03 -43.83 -30.70
CA ALA A 43 54.52 -42.52 -30.25
C ALA A 43 53.37 -41.72 -29.60
N PRO A 44 53.61 -40.91 -28.55
CA PRO A 44 52.58 -40.05 -27.95
C PRO A 44 51.87 -39.19 -29.00
N TYR A 45 50.53 -39.15 -28.93
CA TYR A 45 49.71 -38.33 -29.81
C TYR A 45 49.57 -36.93 -29.20
N ASP A 46 50.04 -35.87 -29.87
CA ASP A 46 49.91 -34.50 -29.36
C ASP A 46 48.46 -34.03 -29.44
N LEU A 47 47.85 -33.82 -28.27
CA LEU A 47 46.47 -33.36 -28.11
C LEU A 47 46.35 -31.84 -27.95
N THR A 48 47.41 -31.07 -28.23
CA THR A 48 47.40 -29.61 -28.06
C THR A 48 46.31 -28.96 -28.93
N GLY A 49 45.37 -28.27 -28.27
CA GLY A 49 44.22 -27.65 -28.92
C GLY A 49 43.19 -28.64 -29.46
N CYS A 50 43.25 -29.91 -29.05
CA CYS A 50 42.28 -30.94 -29.39
C CYS A 50 41.26 -31.14 -28.26
N THR A 51 40.13 -31.76 -28.60
CA THR A 51 39.15 -32.30 -27.67
C THR A 51 39.10 -33.81 -27.84
N VAL A 52 39.02 -34.55 -26.74
CA VAL A 52 38.90 -36.01 -26.77
C VAL A 52 37.54 -36.40 -26.18
N ARG A 53 36.82 -37.29 -26.85
CA ARG A 53 35.50 -37.77 -26.44
C ARG A 53 35.50 -39.29 -26.26
N PHE A 54 35.00 -39.75 -25.13
CA PHE A 54 34.68 -41.14 -24.87
C PHE A 54 33.39 -41.52 -25.61
N VAL A 55 33.42 -42.63 -26.36
CA VAL A 55 32.23 -43.20 -27.00
C VAL A 55 32.24 -44.70 -26.78
N GLY A 56 31.17 -45.23 -26.21
CA GLY A 56 31.06 -46.65 -25.92
C GLY A 56 29.65 -47.20 -26.03
N THR A 57 29.52 -48.49 -25.74
CA THR A 57 28.24 -49.18 -25.66
C THR A 57 28.16 -50.09 -24.45
N THR A 58 26.96 -50.28 -23.93
CA THR A 58 26.67 -51.25 -22.86
C THR A 58 26.76 -52.69 -23.38
N GLY A 59 26.71 -53.67 -22.47
CA GLY A 59 26.63 -55.08 -22.83
C GLY A 59 25.43 -55.47 -23.71
N ALA A 60 24.37 -54.65 -23.72
CA ALA A 60 23.19 -54.81 -24.59
C ALA A 60 23.27 -53.96 -25.88
N GLY A 61 24.38 -53.24 -26.09
CA GLY A 61 24.60 -52.40 -27.27
C GLY A 61 23.99 -51.00 -27.20
N GLN A 62 23.56 -50.52 -26.01
CA GLN A 62 23.07 -49.15 -25.86
C GLN A 62 24.24 -48.16 -25.85
N LEU A 63 24.09 -47.01 -26.52
CA LEU A 63 25.12 -45.98 -26.60
C LEU A 63 25.43 -45.35 -25.23
N VAL A 64 26.71 -45.15 -24.93
CA VAL A 64 27.23 -44.41 -23.78
C VAL A 64 28.17 -43.31 -24.29
N GLY A 65 27.87 -42.05 -23.96
CA GLY A 65 28.52 -40.88 -24.56
C GLY A 65 27.87 -40.45 -25.88
N PRO A 66 28.51 -39.55 -26.66
CA PRO A 66 29.85 -39.02 -26.49
C PRO A 66 30.01 -38.16 -25.23
N THR A 67 31.15 -38.27 -24.54
CA THR A 67 31.45 -37.44 -23.36
C THR A 67 32.89 -36.96 -23.41
N GLU A 68 33.10 -35.66 -23.22
CA GLU A 68 34.44 -35.08 -23.20
C GLU A 68 35.25 -35.58 -22.00
N VAL A 69 36.52 -35.91 -22.23
CA VAL A 69 37.45 -36.38 -21.19
C VAL A 69 38.53 -35.33 -20.90
N GLU A 70 39.02 -35.28 -19.66
CA GLU A 70 40.03 -34.32 -19.24
C GLU A 70 41.37 -34.65 -19.90
N ILE A 71 41.97 -33.70 -20.63
CA ILE A 71 43.35 -33.82 -21.11
C ILE A 71 44.29 -33.39 -19.98
N VAL A 72 45.09 -34.33 -19.47
CA VAL A 72 45.99 -34.08 -18.33
C VAL A 72 47.38 -33.64 -18.78
N LYS A 73 47.87 -34.20 -19.90
CA LYS A 73 49.15 -33.82 -20.49
C LYS A 73 49.09 -33.93 -22.02
N ALA A 74 48.78 -32.81 -22.66
CA ALA A 74 48.46 -32.75 -24.08
C ALA A 74 49.60 -33.26 -24.99
N THR A 75 50.83 -32.83 -24.75
CA THR A 75 52.02 -33.23 -25.55
C THR A 75 52.35 -34.72 -25.46
N ASP A 76 51.90 -35.36 -24.38
CA ASP A 76 52.17 -36.78 -24.10
C ASP A 76 50.95 -37.65 -24.43
N GLY A 77 49.88 -37.07 -24.98
CA GLY A 77 48.65 -37.77 -25.33
C GLY A 77 47.87 -38.32 -24.14
N MET A 78 48.04 -37.75 -22.95
CA MET A 78 47.41 -38.29 -21.73
C MET A 78 46.07 -37.63 -21.41
N VAL A 79 45.05 -38.46 -21.24
CA VAL A 79 43.72 -38.08 -20.77
C VAL A 79 43.33 -38.84 -19.51
N ARG A 80 42.41 -38.28 -18.73
CA ARG A 80 41.88 -38.89 -17.51
C ARG A 80 40.38 -38.69 -17.42
N HIS A 81 39.69 -39.72 -16.96
CA HIS A 81 38.27 -39.61 -16.62
C HIS A 81 37.85 -40.75 -15.70
N LEU A 82 36.68 -40.59 -15.08
CA LEU A 82 35.97 -41.70 -14.48
C LEU A 82 35.26 -42.48 -15.60
N LEU A 83 35.33 -43.82 -15.56
CA LEU A 83 34.56 -44.66 -16.46
C LEU A 83 33.05 -44.34 -16.27
N PRO A 84 32.31 -43.98 -17.34
CA PRO A 84 30.89 -43.67 -17.23
C PRO A 84 30.12 -44.82 -16.58
N ALA A 85 29.26 -44.50 -15.60
CA ALA A 85 28.52 -45.50 -14.84
C ALA A 85 27.60 -46.33 -15.74
N GLU A 86 27.13 -45.72 -16.83
CA GLU A 86 26.24 -46.28 -17.83
C GLU A 86 26.86 -47.51 -18.53
N ILE A 87 28.19 -47.60 -18.64
CA ILE A 87 28.89 -48.78 -19.19
C ILE A 87 28.52 -50.06 -18.43
N SER A 88 28.23 -49.94 -17.13
CA SER A 88 27.88 -51.07 -16.25
C SER A 88 26.37 -51.34 -16.13
N THR A 89 25.52 -50.64 -16.89
CA THR A 89 24.06 -50.78 -16.78
C THR A 89 23.57 -52.16 -17.22
N ASP A 90 24.14 -52.70 -18.29
CA ASP A 90 23.78 -54.02 -18.83
C ASP A 90 24.91 -55.02 -18.63
N ALA A 91 24.55 -56.21 -18.13
CA ALA A 91 25.48 -57.32 -18.14
C ALA A 91 25.75 -57.76 -19.58
N GLY A 92 26.98 -58.16 -19.88
CA GLY A 92 27.41 -58.46 -21.24
C GLY A 92 28.82 -57.97 -21.51
N LEU A 93 29.15 -57.81 -22.78
CA LEU A 93 30.44 -57.29 -23.21
C LEU A 93 30.26 -55.84 -23.66
N ALA A 94 30.67 -54.90 -22.81
CA ALA A 94 30.69 -53.50 -23.15
C ALA A 94 32.01 -53.15 -23.83
N HIS A 95 32.00 -52.16 -24.73
CA HIS A 95 33.20 -51.71 -25.42
C HIS A 95 33.16 -50.21 -25.68
N TRP A 96 34.33 -49.59 -25.78
CA TRP A 96 34.44 -48.15 -26.05
C TRP A 96 35.74 -47.81 -26.77
N TYR A 97 35.81 -46.59 -27.29
CA TYR A 97 36.98 -45.99 -27.90
C TYR A 97 36.94 -44.47 -27.66
N TYR A 98 37.97 -43.77 -28.13
CA TYR A 98 38.04 -42.32 -28.06
C TYR A 98 38.03 -41.70 -29.45
N GLU A 99 37.26 -40.63 -29.60
CA GLU A 99 37.25 -39.74 -30.76
C GLU A 99 38.06 -38.49 -30.45
N ILE A 100 38.84 -38.01 -31.42
CA ILE A 100 39.70 -36.84 -31.29
C ILE A 100 39.25 -35.78 -32.30
N TYR A 101 39.06 -34.55 -31.82
CA TYR A 101 38.61 -33.40 -32.60
C TYR A 101 39.58 -32.23 -32.44
N LYS A 102 39.61 -31.31 -33.42
CA LYS A 102 40.27 -30.01 -33.30
C LYS A 102 39.32 -28.93 -33.80
N GLY A 103 38.71 -28.20 -32.86
CA GLY A 103 37.52 -27.41 -33.18
C GLY A 103 36.38 -28.34 -33.62
N ASP A 104 35.78 -28.03 -34.77
CA ASP A 104 34.69 -28.83 -35.36
C ASP A 104 35.20 -29.98 -36.25
N ASP A 105 36.50 -30.03 -36.53
CA ASP A 105 37.09 -31.05 -37.40
C ASP A 105 37.35 -32.36 -36.64
N TYR A 106 36.78 -33.46 -37.14
CA TYR A 106 37.10 -34.81 -36.68
C TYR A 106 38.48 -35.23 -37.19
N LEU A 107 39.38 -35.63 -36.28
CA LEU A 107 40.77 -35.97 -36.61
C LEU A 107 41.03 -37.48 -36.71
N ASP A 108 40.77 -38.22 -35.63
CA ASP A 108 41.10 -39.64 -35.54
C ASP A 108 40.25 -40.35 -34.48
N THR A 109 40.28 -41.68 -34.49
CA THR A 109 39.73 -42.53 -33.43
C THR A 109 40.71 -43.59 -32.99
N THR A 110 40.64 -43.97 -31.73
CA THR A 110 41.46 -45.05 -31.18
C THR A 110 40.92 -46.43 -31.54
N GLU A 111 41.72 -47.46 -31.26
CA GLU A 111 41.21 -48.82 -31.08
C GLU A 111 40.16 -48.91 -29.95
N SER A 112 39.49 -50.06 -29.88
CA SER A 112 38.47 -50.32 -28.86
C SER A 112 39.03 -51.02 -27.64
N CYS A 113 38.48 -50.70 -26.47
CA CYS A 113 38.65 -51.43 -25.23
C CYS A 113 37.38 -52.20 -24.90
N LEU A 114 37.54 -53.36 -24.28
CA LEU A 114 36.43 -54.21 -23.89
C LEU A 114 36.45 -54.47 -22.38
N VAL A 115 35.24 -54.52 -21.81
CA VAL A 115 35.02 -54.92 -20.43
C VAL A 115 33.88 -55.90 -20.33
N LYS A 116 34.09 -56.98 -19.58
CA LYS A 116 33.03 -57.90 -19.22
C LYS A 116 32.25 -57.33 -18.03
N VAL A 117 30.97 -57.02 -18.24
CA VAL A 117 30.04 -56.68 -17.17
C VAL A 117 29.34 -57.96 -16.73
N LEU A 118 29.67 -58.41 -15.53
CA LEU A 118 29.09 -59.59 -14.90
C LEU A 118 27.70 -59.28 -14.36
N GLN A 119 26.83 -60.29 -14.42
CA GLN A 119 25.53 -60.23 -13.78
C GLN A 119 25.72 -59.98 -12.27
N SER A 120 24.92 -59.08 -11.70
CA SER A 120 24.83 -58.91 -10.25
C SER A 120 23.92 -59.99 -9.65
N ALA A 121 24.16 -60.36 -8.39
CA ALA A 121 23.46 -61.46 -7.72
C ALA A 121 21.93 -61.23 -7.56
N GLU A 122 21.44 -60.00 -7.74
CA GLU A 122 20.00 -59.71 -7.77
C GLU A 122 19.62 -58.74 -8.91
N ILE A 123 18.60 -59.13 -9.68
CA ILE A 123 17.74 -58.21 -10.41
C ILE A 123 16.47 -58.08 -9.57
N GLY A 124 16.30 -56.99 -8.83
CA GLY A 124 15.02 -56.66 -8.17
C GLY A 124 14.84 -57.12 -6.72
N GLY A 125 15.87 -57.66 -6.05
CA GLY A 125 15.85 -57.78 -4.60
C GLY A 125 16.13 -56.42 -3.95
N GLN A 126 15.35 -56.07 -2.92
CA GLN A 126 15.67 -54.92 -2.08
C GLN A 126 17.05 -55.17 -1.46
N GLN A 127 18.01 -54.34 -1.86
CA GLN A 127 19.27 -54.19 -1.15
C GLN A 127 18.96 -54.09 0.35
N ALA A 128 19.66 -54.87 1.18
CA ALA A 128 19.62 -54.69 2.62
C ALA A 128 19.77 -53.18 2.90
N THR A 129 18.79 -52.61 3.61
CA THR A 129 18.52 -51.18 3.74
C THR A 129 19.73 -50.41 4.22
N VAL A 130 20.63 -50.06 3.30
CA VAL A 130 21.55 -48.95 3.46
C VAL A 130 20.74 -47.72 3.07
N TYR A 131 20.26 -47.04 4.11
CA TYR A 131 19.71 -45.70 4.07
C TYR A 131 20.35 -44.86 2.96
N ILE A 132 19.55 -44.35 2.01
CA ILE A 132 20.01 -43.43 0.95
C ILE A 132 19.65 -42.00 1.41
N PRO A 133 20.55 -41.28 2.10
CA PRO A 133 20.25 -39.95 2.64
C PRO A 133 19.78 -38.94 1.58
N ILE A 134 20.19 -39.11 0.32
CA ILE A 134 19.88 -38.15 -0.76
C ILE A 134 18.39 -38.12 -1.13
N LEU A 135 17.68 -39.27 -1.07
CA LEU A 135 16.24 -39.31 -1.42
C LEU A 135 15.37 -38.76 -0.28
N GLU A 136 15.76 -38.97 0.98
CA GLU A 136 15.10 -38.28 2.10
C GLU A 136 15.42 -36.79 2.11
N GLN A 137 16.65 -36.40 1.79
CA GLN A 137 17.02 -34.99 1.64
C GLN A 137 16.20 -34.31 0.54
N ALA A 138 16.04 -34.95 -0.63
CA ALA A 138 15.21 -34.42 -1.71
C ALA A 138 13.73 -34.26 -1.32
N LYS A 139 13.16 -35.22 -0.58
CA LYS A 139 11.80 -35.11 -0.04
C LYS A 139 11.67 -34.00 1.01
N ALA A 140 12.66 -33.87 1.89
CA ALA A 140 12.69 -32.82 2.90
C ALA A 140 12.81 -31.43 2.24
N ASP A 141 13.64 -31.30 1.20
CA ASP A 141 13.83 -30.06 0.46
C ASP A 141 12.55 -29.68 -0.34
N GLU A 142 11.86 -30.66 -0.93
CA GLU A 142 10.58 -30.45 -1.62
C GLU A 142 9.48 -30.03 -0.63
N GLN A 143 9.38 -30.68 0.52
CA GLN A 143 8.45 -30.29 1.58
C GLN A 143 8.75 -28.88 2.12
N ALA A 144 10.03 -28.54 2.28
CA ALA A 144 10.44 -27.21 2.71
C ALA A 144 10.10 -26.13 1.66
N ARG A 145 10.24 -26.43 0.37
CA ARG A 145 9.81 -25.53 -0.72
C ARG A 145 8.31 -25.32 -0.73
N ASN A 146 7.52 -26.38 -0.66
CA ASN A 146 6.06 -26.29 -0.65
C ASN A 146 5.54 -25.52 0.58
N ALA A 147 6.16 -25.72 1.75
CA ALA A 147 5.85 -24.97 2.96
C ALA A 147 6.24 -23.49 2.84
N ALA A 148 7.36 -23.18 2.18
CA ALA A 148 7.79 -21.79 1.94
C ALA A 148 6.88 -21.08 0.92
N GLU A 149 6.41 -21.77 -0.11
CA GLU A 149 5.45 -21.27 -1.09
C GLU A 149 4.10 -20.99 -0.44
N THR A 150 3.58 -21.94 0.36
CA THR A 150 2.34 -21.76 1.13
C THR A 150 2.43 -20.53 2.05
N LYS A 151 3.56 -20.36 2.76
CA LYS A 151 3.78 -19.17 3.60
C LYS A 151 3.85 -17.87 2.79
N ARG A 152 4.35 -17.91 1.55
CA ARG A 152 4.36 -16.73 0.67
C ARG A 152 2.95 -16.38 0.21
N ASP A 153 2.16 -17.37 -0.18
CA ASP A 153 0.77 -17.16 -0.59
C ASP A 153 -0.09 -16.62 0.56
N GLU A 154 0.11 -17.14 1.77
CA GLU A 154 -0.53 -16.61 2.99
C GLU A 154 -0.09 -15.17 3.28
N ALA A 155 1.19 -14.86 3.14
CA ALA A 155 1.70 -13.50 3.33
C ALA A 155 1.18 -12.52 2.27
N GLU A 156 1.01 -12.97 1.02
CA GLU A 156 0.43 -12.17 -0.06
C GLU A 156 -1.06 -11.91 0.16
N LYS A 157 -1.83 -12.94 0.54
CA LYS A 157 -3.23 -12.79 0.95
C LYS A 157 -3.38 -11.81 2.12
N GLN A 158 -2.50 -11.89 3.12
CA GLN A 158 -2.51 -10.97 4.24
C GLN A 158 -2.18 -9.53 3.82
N ARG A 159 -1.22 -9.34 2.89
CA ARG A 159 -0.93 -8.00 2.34
C ARG A 159 -2.12 -7.42 1.60
N ALA A 160 -2.78 -8.19 0.75
CA ALA A 160 -3.97 -7.76 0.02
C ALA A 160 -5.14 -7.41 0.96
N ALA A 161 -5.33 -8.20 2.03
CA ALA A 161 -6.32 -7.90 3.06
C ALA A 161 -6.00 -6.58 3.79
N ASN A 162 -4.75 -6.39 4.21
CA ASN A 162 -4.31 -5.16 4.88
C ASN A 162 -4.43 -3.91 4.00
N GLU A 163 -4.21 -4.06 2.68
CA GLU A 163 -4.38 -2.96 1.71
C GLU A 163 -5.85 -2.57 1.57
N THR A 164 -6.74 -3.56 1.43
CA THR A 164 -8.19 -3.34 1.42
C THR A 164 -8.67 -2.66 2.71
N GLU A 165 -8.18 -3.10 3.87
CA GLU A 165 -8.52 -2.46 5.16
C GLU A 165 -8.02 -1.03 5.26
N ARG A 166 -6.82 -0.72 4.71
CA ARG A 166 -6.29 0.65 4.63
C ARG A 166 -7.14 1.54 3.74
N GLU A 167 -7.56 1.05 2.58
CA GLU A 167 -8.43 1.81 1.67
C GLU A 167 -9.78 2.10 2.30
N THR A 168 -10.39 1.09 2.94
CA THR A 168 -11.66 1.24 3.65
C THR A 168 -11.54 2.25 4.79
N SER A 169 -10.49 2.12 5.62
CA SER A 169 -10.22 3.05 6.71
C SER A 169 -10.00 4.48 6.22
N PHE A 170 -9.33 4.64 5.07
CA PHE A 170 -9.11 5.95 4.46
C PHE A 170 -10.43 6.58 3.97
N MET A 171 -11.29 5.81 3.32
CA MET A 171 -12.61 6.29 2.89
C MET A 171 -13.47 6.71 4.09
N GLU A 172 -13.55 5.88 5.13
CA GLU A 172 -14.29 6.22 6.36
C GLU A 172 -13.73 7.49 7.03
N MET A 173 -12.41 7.66 7.06
CA MET A 173 -11.78 8.84 7.63
C MET A 173 -12.08 10.10 6.79
N SER A 174 -12.06 9.97 5.46
CA SER A 174 -12.41 11.04 4.53
C SER A 174 -13.87 11.48 4.70
N GLU A 175 -14.80 10.53 4.83
CA GLU A 175 -16.22 10.83 5.10
C GLU A 175 -16.41 11.54 6.44
N LYS A 176 -15.77 11.04 7.52
CA LYS A 176 -15.81 11.68 8.84
C LYS A 176 -15.24 13.09 8.80
N LEU A 177 -14.16 13.33 8.07
CA LEU A 177 -13.54 14.65 7.92
C LEU A 177 -14.46 15.61 7.15
N SER A 178 -15.10 15.13 6.08
CA SER A 178 -16.09 15.90 5.32
C SER A 178 -17.28 16.31 6.19
N ALA A 179 -17.84 15.36 6.96
CA ALA A 179 -18.92 15.61 7.89
C ALA A 179 -18.53 16.61 9.00
N ALA A 180 -17.34 16.46 9.58
CA ALA A 180 -16.81 17.40 10.58
C ALA A 180 -16.64 18.81 9.99
N THR A 181 -16.15 18.93 8.76
CA THR A 181 -15.99 20.21 8.07
C THR A 181 -17.35 20.88 7.83
N ALA A 182 -18.36 20.11 7.42
CA ALA A 182 -19.72 20.61 7.24
C ALA A 182 -20.33 21.09 8.57
N ALA A 183 -20.14 20.33 9.66
CA ALA A 183 -20.62 20.70 10.99
C ALA A 183 -19.97 22.00 11.50
N VAL A 184 -18.65 22.15 11.32
CA VAL A 184 -17.92 23.38 11.69
C VAL A 184 -18.44 24.57 10.88
N LYS A 185 -18.68 24.39 9.58
CA LYS A 185 -19.24 25.44 8.73
C LYS A 185 -20.63 25.88 9.22
N ALA A 186 -21.52 24.93 9.48
CA ALA A 186 -22.86 25.22 9.99
C ALA A 186 -22.81 25.98 11.33
N ALA A 187 -21.97 25.53 12.27
CA ALA A 187 -21.80 26.22 13.55
C ALA A 187 -21.26 27.65 13.39
N ARG A 188 -20.38 27.89 12.42
CA ARG A 188 -19.89 29.23 12.10
C ARG A 188 -20.97 30.12 11.50
N ASP A 189 -21.77 29.58 10.58
CA ASP A 189 -22.86 30.30 9.94
C ASP A 189 -23.92 30.70 10.99
N ASP A 190 -24.28 29.78 11.89
CA ASP A 190 -25.19 30.05 13.03
C ASP A 190 -24.64 31.12 13.99
N ALA A 191 -23.35 31.07 14.30
CA ALA A 191 -22.71 32.08 15.15
C ALA A 191 -22.70 33.46 14.48
N THR A 192 -22.50 33.51 13.17
CA THR A 192 -22.54 34.75 12.38
C THR A 192 -23.95 35.34 12.38
N ALA A 193 -24.97 34.52 12.10
CA ALA A 193 -26.37 34.94 12.16
C ALA A 193 -26.78 35.44 13.56
N SER A 194 -26.29 34.77 14.61
CA SER A 194 -26.53 35.19 16.00
C SER A 194 -25.88 36.55 16.32
N ALA A 195 -24.67 36.80 15.81
CA ALA A 195 -24.00 38.09 15.97
C ALA A 195 -24.75 39.22 15.25
N GLU A 196 -25.20 38.98 14.01
CA GLU A 196 -26.01 39.94 13.26
C GLU A 196 -27.33 40.27 13.96
N ALA A 197 -28.02 39.25 14.50
CA ALA A 197 -29.25 39.43 15.27
C ALA A 197 -29.03 40.25 16.56
N ALA A 198 -27.90 40.04 17.24
CA ALA A 198 -27.51 40.82 18.41
C ALA A 198 -27.25 42.30 18.06
N ASP A 199 -26.56 42.55 16.95
CA ASP A 199 -26.32 43.91 16.45
C ASP A 199 -27.62 44.63 16.07
N GLN A 200 -28.54 43.95 15.38
CA GLN A 200 -29.87 44.49 15.07
C GLN A 200 -30.69 44.79 16.33
N SER A 201 -30.60 43.92 17.32
CA SER A 201 -31.27 44.12 18.61
C SER A 201 -30.71 45.34 19.35
N LYS A 202 -29.39 45.52 19.33
CA LYS A 202 -28.73 46.70 19.90
C LYS A 202 -29.16 47.99 19.21
N GLN A 203 -29.17 48.02 17.88
CA GLN A 203 -29.64 49.17 17.10
C GLN A 203 -31.11 49.52 17.41
N SER A 204 -31.96 48.50 17.54
CA SER A 204 -33.36 48.68 17.90
C SER A 204 -33.52 49.25 19.31
N ALA A 205 -32.74 48.75 20.27
CA ALA A 205 -32.75 49.27 21.63
C ALA A 205 -32.26 50.73 21.71
N ASP A 206 -31.19 51.07 20.99
CA ASP A 206 -30.67 52.44 20.89
C ASP A 206 -31.73 53.38 20.27
N ALA A 207 -32.41 52.95 19.20
CA ALA A 207 -33.48 53.71 18.58
C ALA A 207 -34.67 53.92 19.52
N SER A 208 -35.09 52.89 20.25
CA SER A 208 -36.14 53.00 21.27
C SER A 208 -35.75 53.94 22.41
N ALA A 209 -34.49 53.91 22.87
CA ALA A 209 -34.01 54.82 23.91
C ALA A 209 -34.02 56.29 23.44
N ILE A 210 -33.58 56.56 22.20
CA ILE A 210 -33.65 57.90 21.60
C ILE A 210 -35.11 58.38 21.49
N ALA A 211 -36.02 57.51 21.04
CA ALA A 211 -37.44 57.85 20.93
C ALA A 211 -38.06 58.18 22.30
N ALA A 212 -37.78 57.35 23.31
CA ALA A 212 -38.23 57.58 24.68
C ALA A 212 -37.69 58.90 25.25
N GLY A 213 -36.42 59.23 25.00
CA GLY A 213 -35.82 60.51 25.40
C GLY A 213 -36.56 61.71 24.78
N LYS A 214 -36.81 61.68 23.46
CA LYS A 214 -37.57 62.74 22.78
C LYS A 214 -38.99 62.89 23.31
N SER A 215 -39.66 61.77 23.61
CA SER A 215 -40.99 61.80 24.22
C SER A 215 -40.97 62.40 25.63
N ALA A 216 -39.95 62.09 26.44
CA ALA A 216 -39.77 62.68 27.75
C ALA A 216 -39.52 64.19 27.69
N ASP A 217 -38.66 64.65 26.77
CA ASP A 217 -38.42 66.07 26.52
C ASP A 217 -39.71 66.80 26.09
N SER A 218 -40.49 66.18 25.22
CA SER A 218 -41.77 66.73 24.75
C SER A 218 -42.79 66.84 25.90
N ALA A 219 -42.87 65.82 26.76
CA ALA A 219 -43.71 65.86 27.95
C ALA A 219 -43.26 66.95 28.93
N ALA A 220 -41.95 67.10 29.16
CA ALA A 220 -41.40 68.16 30.00
C ALA A 220 -41.72 69.55 29.47
N ALA A 221 -41.63 69.75 28.15
CA ALA A 221 -42.03 71.00 27.49
C ALA A 221 -43.51 71.32 27.68
N ALA A 222 -44.40 70.33 27.48
CA ALA A 222 -45.84 70.50 27.70
C ALA A 222 -46.18 70.81 29.18
N ILE A 223 -45.49 70.18 30.13
CA ILE A 223 -45.64 70.49 31.57
C ILE A 223 -45.23 71.94 31.86
N LYS A 224 -44.14 72.42 31.25
CA LYS A 224 -43.70 73.80 31.42
C LYS A 224 -44.72 74.78 30.84
N GLU A 225 -45.17 74.54 29.62
CA GLU A 225 -46.18 75.39 28.94
C GLU A 225 -47.49 75.47 29.74
N THR A 226 -47.98 74.34 30.25
CA THR A 226 -49.18 74.31 31.08
C THR A 226 -49.00 75.04 32.42
N LYS A 227 -47.80 74.98 33.01
CA LYS A 227 -47.47 75.72 34.23
C LYS A 227 -47.41 77.23 33.96
N ASP A 228 -46.80 77.65 32.86
CA ASP A 228 -46.70 79.06 32.45
C ASP A 228 -48.11 79.60 32.16
N ALA A 229 -48.92 78.88 31.38
CA ALA A 229 -50.32 79.24 31.12
C ALA A 229 -51.17 79.32 32.39
N ALA A 230 -50.94 78.43 33.37
CA ALA A 230 -51.63 78.49 34.66
C ALA A 230 -51.20 79.70 35.50
N ALA A 231 -49.94 80.14 35.40
CA ALA A 231 -49.45 81.34 36.05
C ALA A 231 -50.08 82.60 35.43
N ASP A 232 -50.11 82.69 34.10
CA ASP A 232 -50.75 83.78 33.36
C ASP A 232 -52.24 83.89 33.68
N ALA A 233 -52.95 82.76 33.73
CA ALA A 233 -54.37 82.72 34.10
C ALA A 233 -54.62 83.23 35.53
N ARG A 234 -53.73 82.94 36.48
CA ARG A 234 -53.81 83.46 37.85
C ARG A 234 -53.59 84.96 37.90
N LEU A 235 -52.58 85.46 37.18
CA LEU A 235 -52.31 86.90 37.08
C LEU A 235 -53.53 87.64 36.50
N ALA A 236 -54.08 87.15 35.40
CA ALA A 236 -55.28 87.72 34.78
C ALA A 236 -56.49 87.70 35.74
N ALA A 237 -56.66 86.65 36.53
CA ALA A 237 -57.72 86.58 37.54
C ALA A 237 -57.51 87.60 38.68
N ASP A 238 -56.27 87.79 39.13
CA ASP A 238 -55.93 88.78 40.16
C ASP A 238 -56.13 90.21 39.65
N GLU A 239 -55.74 90.51 38.41
CA GLU A 239 -56.02 91.80 37.74
C GLU A 239 -57.52 92.07 37.59
N ALA A 240 -58.29 91.06 37.15
CA ALA A 240 -59.75 91.15 37.06
C ALA A 240 -60.39 91.42 38.44
N ARG A 241 -59.84 90.81 39.51
CA ARG A 241 -60.30 91.05 40.87
C ARG A 241 -59.98 92.46 41.36
N GLY A 242 -58.80 92.99 41.05
CA GLY A 242 -58.39 94.36 41.41
C GLY A 242 -59.17 95.47 40.69
N SER A 243 -59.71 95.18 39.49
CA SER A 243 -60.51 96.14 38.72
C SER A 243 -61.96 96.32 39.20
N ILE A 244 -62.42 95.48 40.13
CA ILE A 244 -63.68 95.67 40.87
C ILE A 244 -63.31 96.25 42.24
N SER A 245 -63.60 97.54 42.46
CA SER A 245 -63.42 98.16 43.78
C SER A 245 -64.24 97.39 44.83
N ALA A 246 -63.63 97.10 45.98
CA ALA A 246 -64.32 96.48 47.12
C ALA A 246 -65.52 97.33 47.60
N ASP A 247 -65.49 98.63 47.33
CA ASP A 247 -66.54 99.60 47.64
C ASP A 247 -67.52 99.85 46.49
N LYS A 248 -67.41 99.06 45.41
CA LYS A 248 -68.33 99.13 44.28
C LYS A 248 -69.66 98.49 44.65
N SER A 249 -70.70 99.30 44.77
CA SER A 249 -72.08 98.85 44.96
C SER A 249 -72.74 98.66 43.59
N MET A 250 -73.23 97.46 43.31
CA MET A 250 -74.03 97.16 42.13
C MET A 250 -75.51 97.09 42.53
N TYR A 251 -76.32 97.93 41.91
CA TYR A 251 -77.76 97.95 42.16
C TYR A 251 -78.47 97.12 41.09
N PHE A 252 -79.22 96.14 41.54
CA PHE A 252 -80.03 95.28 40.68
C PHE A 252 -81.48 95.68 40.81
N LYS A 253 -82.15 95.85 39.67
CA LYS A 253 -83.61 95.92 39.61
C LYS A 253 -84.12 94.63 39.00
N ARG A 254 -85.14 94.05 39.61
CA ARG A 254 -85.89 92.97 38.98
C ARG A 254 -86.79 93.56 37.90
N ILE A 255 -86.57 93.13 36.67
CA ILE A 255 -87.47 93.43 35.55
C ILE A 255 -88.32 92.18 35.36
N THR A 256 -89.64 92.38 35.34
CA THR A 256 -90.62 91.35 35.01
C THR A 256 -91.09 91.61 33.60
N ASP A 257 -91.05 90.61 32.74
CA ASP A 257 -91.60 90.71 31.40
C ASP A 257 -93.14 90.56 31.41
N GLU A 258 -93.74 90.64 30.22
CA GLU A 258 -95.19 90.52 30.03
C GLU A 258 -95.73 89.12 30.42
N ASN A 259 -94.84 88.12 30.54
CA ASN A 259 -95.18 86.74 30.91
C ASN A 259 -95.02 86.46 32.41
N GLY A 260 -94.54 87.43 33.20
CA GLY A 260 -94.33 87.28 34.64
C GLY A 260 -92.94 86.75 35.02
N ASP A 261 -92.05 86.49 34.05
CA ASP A 261 -90.71 86.01 34.31
C ASP A 261 -89.82 87.16 34.78
N THR A 262 -89.09 86.93 35.87
CA THR A 262 -88.34 87.98 36.54
C THR A 262 -86.86 87.66 36.66
N TRP A 263 -85.99 88.54 36.12
CA TRP A 263 -84.54 88.43 36.28
C TRP A 263 -83.92 89.74 36.77
N PRO A 264 -82.80 89.66 37.54
CA PRO A 264 -82.09 90.85 37.97
C PRO A 264 -81.35 91.47 36.79
N VAL A 265 -81.46 92.78 36.64
CA VAL A 265 -80.69 93.58 35.68
C VAL A 265 -79.92 94.64 36.45
N ILE A 266 -78.65 94.84 36.13
CA ILE A 266 -77.84 95.91 36.71
C ILE A 266 -78.40 97.23 36.20
N VAL A 267 -78.85 98.09 37.10
CA VAL A 267 -79.43 99.40 36.76
C VAL A 267 -78.53 100.56 37.14
N ASP A 268 -77.60 100.33 38.06
CA ASP A 268 -76.62 101.33 38.46
C ASP A 268 -75.40 100.65 39.08
N THR A 269 -74.23 101.26 38.91
CA THR A 269 -73.01 100.88 39.61
C THR A 269 -72.33 102.12 40.14
N THR A 270 -72.12 102.18 41.45
CA THR A 270 -71.46 103.31 42.12
C THR A 270 -70.23 102.81 42.86
N VAL A 271 -69.21 103.67 42.97
CA VAL A 271 -68.02 103.44 43.80
C VAL A 271 -68.12 104.46 44.93
N LYS A 272 -68.03 104.06 46.20
CA LYS A 272 -67.83 105.05 47.26
C LYS A 272 -66.48 105.73 47.02
N GLY A 273 -66.51 107.02 46.70
CA GLY A 273 -65.30 107.83 46.70
C GLY A 273 -64.90 108.15 48.13
N ASP A 274 -63.59 108.18 48.38
CA ASP A 274 -63.03 109.00 49.47
C ASP A 274 -63.17 110.49 49.12
#